data_AF-A0A1Y3NJ49-F1
#
_entry.id   AF-A0A1Y3NJ49-F1
#
_cell.length_a   1.000
_cell.length_b   1.000
_cell.length_c   1.000
_cell.angle_alpha   90.00
_cell.angle_beta   90.00
_cell.angle_gamma   90.00
#
_symmetry.space_group_name_H-M   'P 1'
#
loop_
_entity.id
_entity.type
_entity.pdbx_description
1 polymer ?
#
loop_
_entity_poly.entity_id
_entity_poly.type
_entity_poly.pdbx_seq_one_letter_code
_entity_poly.pdbx_strand_id
1 'polypeptide(L)'
;MLLKVCDNIRPNINRGDDIDIRKYIKIKKIPGGIPSDSHYVQGIVCSKNVAHKKMVRTIKNPRILLLSFSLEYQRVENQFMSLEPILSQEREHLRILIQRIKNLNPDIVLVEKIISRIALEYLLEANIVAVYNVKPSVMQYIARYTQADILNSIDKLVLEPKLGTCGIFSVKTFLNDLIPGKKKTFLFFDGCPRDLGGTIVLRGGDVDTLKKIKMITKFMAFVVYNLKLETYLMRDEFAMSPEKYDNSCYHFIKKVLTDKYAHINTESELDEHFIASATSNHLLTTTVGATGNATTIDDNYSNIENPTSELVETGLTSTNVKT
;
A
#
# COMPACT_ATOMS: atom_id res chain seq x y z
N MET A 1 -14.21 -5.99 -3.37
CA MET A 1 -13.37 -4.81 -3.04
C MET A 1 -13.88 -4.04 -1.82
N LEU A 2 -15.11 -3.52 -1.83
CA LEU A 2 -15.64 -2.66 -0.76
C LEU A 2 -15.64 -3.32 0.63
N LEU A 3 -16.02 -4.59 0.72
CA LEU A 3 -15.96 -5.35 1.99
C LEU A 3 -14.55 -5.35 2.61
N LYS A 4 -13.51 -5.58 1.78
CA LYS A 4 -12.11 -5.55 2.22
C LYS A 4 -11.70 -4.18 2.77
N VAL A 5 -12.27 -3.10 2.24
CA VAL A 5 -12.01 -1.74 2.73
C VAL A 5 -12.62 -1.54 4.12
N CYS A 6 -13.87 -1.97 4.31
CA CYS A 6 -14.57 -1.87 5.60
C CYS A 6 -13.96 -2.76 6.68
N ASP A 7 -13.31 -3.86 6.31
CA ASP A 7 -12.60 -4.73 7.26
C ASP A 7 -11.25 -4.20 7.71
N ASN A 8 -10.55 -3.54 6.79
CA ASN A 8 -9.24 -2.99 7.07
C ASN A 8 -9.29 -1.70 7.89
N ILE A 9 -10.33 -0.88 7.73
CA ILE A 9 -10.39 0.45 8.38
C ILE A 9 -11.07 0.33 9.73
N ARG A 10 -10.38 0.81 10.78
CA ARG A 10 -10.86 0.80 12.16
C ARG A 10 -10.67 2.20 12.76
N PRO A 11 -11.70 3.06 12.70
CA PRO A 11 -11.60 4.39 13.29
C PRO A 11 -11.52 4.30 14.82
N ASN A 12 -10.60 5.07 15.42
CA ASN A 12 -10.41 5.08 16.87
C ASN A 12 -11.07 6.32 17.48
N ILE A 13 -12.35 6.19 17.87
CA ILE A 13 -13.16 7.30 18.40
C ILE A 13 -12.49 7.94 19.62
N ASN A 14 -11.84 7.13 20.47
CA ASN A 14 -11.10 7.61 21.65
C ASN A 14 -9.93 8.55 21.31
N ARG A 15 -9.39 8.46 20.08
CA ARG A 15 -8.32 9.34 19.59
C ARG A 15 -8.86 10.55 18.82
N GLY A 16 -10.18 10.78 18.85
CA GLY A 16 -10.85 11.86 18.12
C GLY A 16 -11.14 11.55 16.66
N ASP A 17 -11.11 10.26 16.25
CA ASP A 17 -11.59 9.89 14.92
C ASP A 17 -13.11 10.02 14.81
N ASP A 18 -13.56 10.44 13.64
CA ASP A 18 -14.97 10.42 13.27
C ASP A 18 -15.41 8.99 12.92
N ILE A 19 -16.66 8.69 13.18
CA ILE A 19 -17.30 7.42 12.82
C ILE A 19 -17.47 7.32 11.29
N ASP A 20 -17.53 8.46 10.57
CA ASP A 20 -17.68 8.46 9.11
C ASP A 20 -16.41 7.99 8.35
N ILE A 21 -16.42 6.72 7.94
CA ILE A 21 -15.37 6.11 7.12
C ILE A 21 -15.09 6.80 5.77
N ARG A 22 -16.03 7.60 5.24
CA ARG A 22 -15.82 8.31 3.96
C ARG A 22 -14.68 9.31 4.07
N LYS A 23 -14.35 9.75 5.29
CA LYS A 23 -13.20 10.61 5.56
C LYS A 23 -11.88 9.88 5.43
N TYR A 24 -11.83 8.55 5.59
CA TYR A 24 -10.61 7.74 5.59
C TYR A 24 -10.37 6.97 4.29
N ILE A 25 -11.36 6.91 3.40
CA ILE A 25 -11.23 6.25 2.11
C ILE A 25 -11.06 7.29 1.02
N LYS A 26 -9.93 7.22 0.30
CA LYS A 26 -9.76 8.00 -0.93
C LYS A 26 -10.24 7.19 -2.12
N ILE A 27 -10.96 7.82 -3.04
CA ILE A 27 -11.32 7.20 -4.33
C ILE A 27 -10.61 7.95 -5.45
N LYS A 28 -9.73 7.23 -6.15
CA LYS A 28 -8.94 7.74 -7.27
C LYS A 28 -9.45 7.15 -8.58
N LYS A 29 -9.84 8.04 -9.50
CA LYS A 29 -10.21 7.68 -10.86
C LYS A 29 -8.99 7.77 -11.78
N ILE A 30 -8.76 6.73 -12.56
CA ILE A 30 -7.73 6.69 -13.60
C ILE A 30 -8.43 6.18 -14.88
N PRO A 31 -8.74 7.05 -15.85
CA PRO A 31 -9.53 6.66 -17.02
C PRO A 31 -8.76 5.69 -17.94
N GLY A 32 -9.51 4.91 -18.71
CA GLY A 32 -9.01 3.79 -19.51
C GLY A 32 -8.73 2.51 -18.71
N GLY A 33 -8.15 1.52 -19.38
CA GLY A 33 -8.01 0.16 -18.86
C GLY A 33 -9.35 -0.57 -18.84
N ILE A 34 -9.42 -1.67 -18.09
CA ILE A 34 -10.62 -2.50 -17.94
C ILE A 34 -11.17 -2.32 -16.51
N PRO A 35 -12.49 -2.42 -16.27
CA PRO A 35 -13.05 -2.32 -14.92
C PRO A 35 -12.41 -3.29 -13.91
N SER A 36 -11.97 -4.47 -14.36
CA SER A 36 -11.25 -5.49 -13.57
C SER A 36 -9.89 -5.03 -13.03
N ASP A 37 -9.27 -4.02 -13.63
CA ASP A 37 -8.00 -3.43 -13.16
C ASP A 37 -8.18 -2.58 -11.89
N SER A 38 -9.43 -2.35 -11.46
CA SER A 38 -9.75 -1.59 -10.26
C SER A 38 -9.35 -2.36 -9.01
N HIS A 39 -8.45 -1.80 -8.21
CA HIS A 39 -7.89 -2.47 -7.04
C HIS A 39 -7.78 -1.53 -5.83
N TYR A 40 -7.77 -2.13 -4.65
CA TYR A 40 -7.65 -1.42 -3.39
C TYR A 40 -6.17 -1.34 -3.02
N VAL A 41 -5.69 -0.14 -2.78
CA VAL A 41 -4.33 0.16 -2.35
C VAL A 41 -4.33 0.43 -0.85
N GLN A 42 -3.45 -0.25 -0.13
CA GLN A 42 -3.27 -0.09 1.31
C GLN A 42 -2.40 1.14 1.58
N GLY A 43 -3.00 2.31 1.37
CA GLY A 43 -2.34 3.61 1.52
C GLY A 43 -2.95 4.65 0.58
N ILE A 44 -2.12 5.56 0.06
CA ILE A 44 -2.58 6.73 -0.69
C ILE A 44 -2.08 6.75 -2.12
N VAL A 45 -3.01 7.04 -3.03
CA VAL A 45 -2.71 7.34 -4.43
C VAL A 45 -3.01 8.80 -4.73
N CYS A 46 -1.99 9.58 -5.11
CA CYS A 46 -2.15 10.98 -5.47
C CYS A 46 -1.74 11.25 -6.92
N SER A 47 -2.38 12.24 -7.56
CA SER A 47 -2.10 12.62 -8.95
C SER A 47 -1.02 13.68 -8.95
N LYS A 48 0.21 13.23 -8.75
CA LYS A 48 1.41 14.05 -8.77
C LYS A 48 2.52 13.31 -9.50
N ASN A 49 3.51 14.08 -9.92
CA ASN A 49 4.75 13.56 -10.44
C ASN A 49 5.88 13.96 -9.50
N VAL A 50 6.98 13.22 -9.58
CA VAL A 50 8.23 13.63 -8.95
C VAL A 50 8.75 14.90 -9.61
N ALA A 51 9.42 15.75 -8.83
CA ALA A 51 9.89 17.05 -9.28
C ALA A 51 10.93 16.96 -10.41
N HIS A 52 11.83 16.00 -10.35
CA HIS A 52 12.90 15.82 -11.33
C HIS A 52 12.89 14.41 -11.95
N LYS A 53 13.19 14.28 -13.24
CA LYS A 53 13.15 12.98 -13.96
C LYS A 53 14.23 11.99 -13.50
N LYS A 54 15.38 12.50 -13.03
CA LYS A 54 16.49 11.68 -12.51
C LYS A 54 16.24 11.13 -11.10
N MET A 55 15.21 11.62 -10.39
CA MET A 55 14.88 11.12 -9.05
C MET A 55 14.33 9.69 -9.12
N VAL A 56 14.61 8.94 -8.07
CA VAL A 56 14.21 7.53 -7.96
C VAL A 56 12.69 7.39 -8.02
N ARG A 57 12.22 6.40 -8.80
CA ARG A 57 10.78 6.19 -9.05
C ARG A 57 10.16 5.11 -8.16
N THR A 58 10.97 4.24 -7.56
CA THR A 58 10.51 3.16 -6.69
C THR A 58 11.45 3.02 -5.51
N ILE A 59 10.92 3.07 -4.29
CA ILE A 59 11.69 2.96 -3.05
C ILE A 59 10.95 2.01 -2.11
N LYS A 60 11.67 1.06 -1.50
CA LYS A 60 11.14 0.17 -0.46
C LYS A 60 11.36 0.80 0.91
N ASN A 61 10.37 0.71 1.79
CA ASN A 61 10.40 1.24 3.16
C ASN A 61 10.89 2.69 3.28
N PRO A 62 10.40 3.65 2.45
CA PRO A 62 10.91 5.02 2.49
C PRO A 62 10.55 5.76 3.77
N ARG A 63 11.44 6.65 4.19
CA ARG A 63 11.20 7.68 5.21
C ARG A 63 10.63 8.94 4.55
N ILE A 64 9.46 9.36 5.01
CA ILE A 64 8.65 10.40 4.36
C ILE A 64 8.60 11.64 5.26
N LEU A 65 9.05 12.78 4.74
CA LEU A 65 8.96 14.09 5.38
C LEU A 65 7.86 14.93 4.73
N LEU A 66 6.99 15.53 5.55
CA LEU A 66 5.88 16.37 5.09
C LEU A 66 6.09 17.82 5.54
N LEU A 67 6.16 18.74 4.57
CA LEU A 67 6.40 20.17 4.79
C LEU A 67 5.20 20.98 4.27
N SER A 68 4.62 21.83 5.12
CA SER A 68 3.54 22.75 4.74
C SER A 68 4.07 24.10 4.22
N PHE A 69 5.30 24.46 4.56
CA PHE A 69 5.97 25.68 4.07
C PHE A 69 6.72 25.47 2.75
N SER A 70 7.09 26.55 2.08
CA SER A 70 7.86 26.54 0.82
C SER A 70 9.37 26.43 1.06
N LEU A 71 10.09 25.79 0.15
CA LEU A 71 11.55 25.76 0.13
C LEU A 71 12.07 26.88 -0.78
N GLU A 72 11.89 28.12 -0.34
CA GLU A 72 12.26 29.34 -1.04
C GLU A 72 12.86 30.36 -0.07
N TYR A 73 13.74 31.22 -0.58
CA TYR A 73 14.25 32.36 0.18
C TYR A 73 13.24 33.51 0.12
N GLN A 74 12.61 33.81 1.24
CA GLN A 74 11.71 34.96 1.34
C GLN A 74 12.52 36.24 1.56
N ARG A 75 12.40 37.17 0.61
CA ARG A 75 13.11 38.46 0.66
C ARG A 75 12.41 39.39 1.64
N VAL A 76 13.19 40.19 2.37
CA VAL A 76 12.66 41.31 3.15
C VAL A 76 12.26 42.41 2.18
N GLU A 77 10.97 42.71 2.11
CA GLU A 77 10.45 43.81 1.30
C GLU A 77 10.98 45.15 1.85
N ASN A 78 11.34 46.09 0.97
CA ASN A 78 11.85 47.44 1.25
C ASN A 78 13.36 47.62 1.50
N GLN A 79 14.23 46.65 1.17
CA GLN A 79 15.69 46.88 1.10
C GLN A 79 16.20 46.82 -0.34
N PHE A 80 16.69 47.95 -0.84
CA PHE A 80 17.36 48.03 -2.14
C PHE A 80 18.84 47.65 -2.00
N MET A 81 19.15 46.37 -2.13
CA MET A 81 20.53 45.87 -2.24
C MET A 81 20.87 45.55 -3.69
N SER A 82 22.17 45.55 -4.03
CA SER A 82 22.66 45.03 -5.30
C SER A 82 22.26 43.55 -5.48
N LEU A 83 22.07 43.10 -6.73
CA LEU A 83 21.54 41.75 -7.00
C LEU A 83 22.50 40.62 -6.61
N GLU A 84 23.80 40.80 -6.82
CA GLU A 84 24.84 39.80 -6.54
C GLU A 84 24.81 39.26 -5.08
N PRO A 85 24.83 40.11 -4.03
CA PRO A 85 24.79 39.64 -2.64
C PRO A 85 23.45 38.99 -2.27
N ILE A 86 22.34 39.40 -2.90
CA ILE A 86 21.03 38.77 -2.66
C ILE A 86 21.04 37.33 -3.18
N LEU A 87 21.62 37.10 -4.36
CA LEU A 87 21.71 35.76 -4.95
C LEU A 87 22.62 34.83 -4.14
N SER A 88 23.74 35.36 -3.61
CA SER A 88 24.62 34.56 -2.75
C SER A 88 23.94 34.20 -1.41
N GLN A 89 23.23 35.15 -0.80
CA GLN A 89 22.43 34.92 0.41
C GLN A 89 21.33 33.87 0.19
N GLU A 90 20.60 33.95 -0.92
CA GLU A 90 19.58 32.97 -1.28
C GLU A 90 20.15 31.56 -1.39
N ARG A 91 21.29 31.41 -2.08
CA ARG A 91 21.97 30.11 -2.24
C ARG A 91 22.41 29.53 -0.89
N GLU A 92 23.01 30.37 -0.04
CA GLU A 92 23.51 29.92 1.27
C GLU A 92 22.36 29.55 2.21
N HIS A 93 21.29 30.36 2.26
CA HIS A 93 20.11 30.05 3.05
C HIS A 93 19.49 28.71 2.63
N LEU A 94 19.30 28.49 1.32
CA LEU A 94 18.75 27.23 0.81
C LEU A 94 19.70 26.05 1.07
N ARG A 95 21.01 26.25 0.96
CA ARG A 95 22.01 25.24 1.29
C ARG A 95 21.86 24.79 2.76
N ILE A 96 21.84 25.74 3.70
CA ILE A 96 21.67 25.45 5.13
C ILE A 96 20.34 24.73 5.39
N LEU A 97 19.25 25.19 4.78
CA LEU A 97 17.93 24.60 4.94
C LEU A 97 17.89 23.14 4.44
N ILE A 98 18.44 22.86 3.26
CA ILE A 98 18.50 21.50 2.72
C ILE A 98 19.44 20.62 3.55
N GLN A 99 20.55 21.15 4.08
CA GLN A 99 21.40 20.38 5.00
C GLN A 99 20.63 19.97 6.26
N ARG A 100 19.80 20.85 6.83
CA ARG A 100 18.92 20.49 7.97
C ARG A 100 17.94 19.37 7.61
N ILE A 101 17.33 19.43 6.42
CA ILE A 101 16.45 18.37 5.93
C ILE A 101 17.24 17.06 5.74
N LYS A 102 18.45 17.14 5.17
CA LYS A 102 19.32 15.99 4.95
C LYS A 102 19.71 15.31 6.28
N ASN A 103 19.95 16.07 7.35
CA ASN A 103 20.28 15.53 8.66
C ASN A 103 19.17 14.63 9.24
N LEU A 104 17.90 14.89 8.89
CA LEU A 104 16.78 14.02 9.26
C LEU A 104 16.79 12.68 8.48
N ASN A 105 17.60 12.58 7.42
CA ASN A 105 17.71 11.44 6.51
C ASN A 105 16.36 10.96 5.91
N PRO A 106 15.56 11.83 5.27
CA PRO A 106 14.36 11.42 4.56
C PRO A 106 14.68 10.91 3.15
N ASP A 107 13.95 9.90 2.69
CA ASP A 107 14.02 9.43 1.29
C ASP A 107 13.11 10.25 0.38
N ILE A 108 11.97 10.70 0.92
CA ILE A 108 10.94 11.43 0.19
C ILE A 108 10.55 12.68 0.97
N VAL A 109 10.54 13.83 0.30
CA VAL A 109 10.06 15.10 0.84
C VAL A 109 8.85 15.55 0.04
N LEU A 110 7.71 15.69 0.71
CA LEU A 110 6.50 16.26 0.14
C LEU A 110 6.31 17.67 0.67
N VAL A 111 6.18 18.61 -0.25
CA VAL A 111 5.98 20.03 0.02
C VAL A 111 4.59 20.44 -0.45
N GLU A 112 3.84 21.09 0.44
CA GLU A 112 2.50 21.62 0.14
C GLU A 112 2.58 22.77 -0.87
N LYS A 113 3.51 23.69 -0.66
CA LYS A 113 3.76 24.87 -1.50
C LYS A 113 4.79 24.58 -2.60
N ILE A 114 5.64 25.55 -2.90
CA ILE A 114 6.65 25.52 -3.96
C ILE A 114 8.04 25.20 -3.44
N ILE A 115 8.91 24.75 -4.36
CA ILE A 115 10.34 24.49 -4.12
C ILE A 115 11.13 25.30 -5.15
N SER A 116 12.11 26.07 -4.70
CA SER A 116 13.03 26.80 -5.59
C SER A 116 13.89 25.83 -6.40
N ARG A 117 14.29 26.23 -7.62
CA ARG A 117 15.12 25.40 -8.50
C ARG A 117 16.44 25.01 -7.85
N ILE A 118 17.09 25.95 -7.16
CA ILE A 118 18.37 25.73 -6.47
C ILE A 118 18.20 24.67 -5.37
N ALA A 119 17.10 24.75 -4.62
CA ALA A 119 16.77 23.76 -3.59
C ALA A 119 16.52 22.37 -4.19
N LEU A 120 15.89 22.30 -5.36
CA LEU A 120 15.65 21.05 -6.07
C LEU A 120 16.96 20.39 -6.54
N GLU A 121 17.93 21.18 -7.00
CA GLU A 121 19.26 20.71 -7.38
C GLU A 121 19.99 20.12 -6.16
N TYR A 122 19.99 20.81 -5.01
CA TYR A 122 20.57 20.28 -3.77
C TYR A 122 19.86 19.01 -3.25
N LEU A 123 18.53 18.92 -3.37
CA LEU A 123 17.79 17.70 -3.01
C LEU A 123 18.13 16.53 -3.94
N LEU A 124 18.35 16.81 -5.23
CA LEU A 124 18.77 15.81 -6.21
C LEU A 124 20.19 15.30 -5.91
N GLU A 125 21.13 16.18 -5.58
CA GLU A 125 22.48 15.81 -5.14
C GLU A 125 22.47 14.95 -3.87
N ALA A 126 21.52 15.23 -2.96
CA ALA A 126 21.29 14.42 -1.77
C ALA A 126 20.55 13.09 -2.03
N ASN A 127 20.17 12.79 -3.27
CA ASN A 127 19.35 11.63 -3.66
C ASN A 127 17.97 11.56 -2.98
N ILE A 128 17.40 12.71 -2.61
CA ILE A 128 16.09 12.79 -1.93
C ILE A 128 15.00 13.06 -2.98
N VAL A 129 13.93 12.27 -2.96
CA VAL A 129 12.81 12.44 -3.89
C VAL A 129 11.93 13.61 -3.44
N ALA A 130 11.86 14.66 -4.24
CA ALA A 130 11.01 15.82 -3.95
C ALA A 130 9.69 15.78 -4.73
N VAL A 131 8.59 16.10 -4.05
CA VAL A 131 7.25 16.30 -4.65
C VAL A 131 6.68 17.61 -4.10
N TYR A 132 6.29 18.53 -4.96
CA TYR A 132 5.79 19.86 -4.55
C TYR A 132 4.37 20.15 -5.05
N ASN A 133 3.80 21.24 -4.53
CA ASN A 133 2.47 21.72 -4.80
C ASN A 133 1.38 20.69 -4.42
N VAL A 134 1.61 19.92 -3.35
CA VAL A 134 0.67 18.89 -2.89
C VAL A 134 -0.51 19.56 -2.20
N LYS A 135 -1.74 19.24 -2.60
CA LYS A 135 -2.94 19.85 -1.99
C LYS A 135 -2.97 19.58 -0.48
N PRO A 136 -3.37 20.56 0.36
CA PRO A 136 -3.38 20.40 1.82
C PRO A 136 -4.22 19.20 2.27
N SER A 137 -5.39 19.00 1.67
CA SER A 137 -6.24 17.84 1.98
C SER A 137 -5.54 16.51 1.69
N VAL A 138 -4.73 16.44 0.62
CA VAL A 138 -3.95 15.23 0.29
C VAL A 138 -2.80 15.07 1.28
N MET A 139 -2.16 16.16 1.69
CA MET A 139 -1.10 16.14 2.70
C MET A 139 -1.59 15.54 4.02
N GLN A 140 -2.80 15.93 4.48
CA GLN A 140 -3.44 15.37 5.67
C GLN A 140 -3.70 13.87 5.56
N TYR A 141 -4.12 13.38 4.39
CA TYR A 141 -4.28 11.95 4.16
C TYR A 141 -2.94 11.20 4.22
N ILE A 142 -1.89 11.76 3.61
CA ILE A 142 -0.55 11.16 3.63
C ILE A 142 -0.07 11.10 5.08
N ALA A 143 -0.13 12.21 5.82
CA ALA A 143 0.22 12.29 7.23
C ALA A 143 -0.48 11.23 8.07
N ARG A 144 -1.81 11.10 7.91
CA ARG A 144 -2.59 10.08 8.62
C ARG A 144 -2.15 8.67 8.26
N TYR A 145 -1.99 8.34 6.98
CA TYR A 145 -1.68 6.98 6.56
C TYR A 145 -0.23 6.57 6.86
N THR A 146 0.72 7.50 6.79
CA THR A 146 2.13 7.24 7.08
C THR A 146 2.50 7.50 8.54
N GLN A 147 1.56 8.02 9.34
CA GLN A 147 1.77 8.47 10.73
C GLN A 147 2.91 9.50 10.86
N ALA A 148 3.01 10.38 9.86
CA ALA A 148 3.99 11.46 9.81
C ALA A 148 3.43 12.75 10.37
N ASP A 149 4.29 13.55 10.99
CA ASP A 149 3.94 14.91 11.38
C ASP A 149 4.10 15.88 10.21
N ILE A 150 3.17 16.83 10.10
CA ILE A 150 3.27 17.92 9.11
C ILE A 150 4.02 19.09 9.74
N LEU A 151 5.12 19.50 9.12
CA LEU A 151 5.91 20.63 9.61
C LEU A 151 5.43 21.94 9.01
N ASN A 152 5.05 22.86 9.90
CA ASN A 152 4.51 24.16 9.52
C ASN A 152 5.56 25.27 9.43
N SER A 153 6.72 25.10 10.08
CA SER A 153 7.83 26.07 10.09
C SER A 153 9.17 25.35 10.00
N ILE A 154 10.20 26.10 9.58
CA ILE A 154 11.61 25.68 9.50
C ILE A 154 12.15 25.32 10.90
N ASP A 155 11.75 26.05 11.94
CA ASP A 155 12.26 25.85 13.30
C ASP A 155 11.87 24.48 13.87
N LYS A 156 10.75 23.93 13.40
CA LYS A 156 10.29 22.58 13.78
C LYS A 156 11.18 21.46 13.22
N LEU A 157 12.06 21.75 12.26
CA LEU A 157 13.05 20.77 11.78
C LEU A 157 14.07 20.41 12.87
N VAL A 158 14.29 21.31 13.85
CA VAL A 158 15.24 21.09 14.95
C VAL A 158 14.69 20.10 15.99
N LEU A 159 13.36 19.99 16.10
CA LEU A 159 12.67 19.17 17.10
C LEU A 159 12.58 17.68 16.73
N GLU A 160 13.40 17.20 15.79
CA GLU A 160 13.41 15.81 15.29
C GLU A 160 12.00 15.23 15.08
N PRO A 161 11.25 15.74 14.10
CA PRO A 161 9.86 15.34 13.91
C PRO A 161 9.73 13.89 13.47
N LYS A 162 8.58 13.30 13.80
CA LYS A 162 8.29 11.93 13.41
C LYS A 162 8.11 11.84 11.89
N LEU A 163 9.06 11.17 11.25
CA LEU A 163 8.99 10.84 9.83
C LEU A 163 7.96 9.72 9.58
N GLY A 164 7.28 9.83 8.45
CA GLY A 164 6.36 8.80 7.99
C GLY A 164 7.09 7.59 7.43
N THR A 165 6.41 6.46 7.43
CA THR A 165 6.86 5.24 6.74
C THR A 165 5.74 4.64 5.90
N CYS A 166 6.12 3.99 4.80
CA CYS A 166 5.24 3.11 4.04
C CYS A 166 6.03 1.90 3.56
N GLY A 167 5.37 0.83 3.12
CA GLY A 167 6.06 -0.36 2.63
C GLY A 167 6.76 -0.11 1.29
N ILE A 168 6.06 0.50 0.33
CA ILE A 168 6.60 0.75 -1.02
C ILE A 168 6.08 2.10 -1.54
N PHE A 169 6.99 2.93 -2.01
CA PHE A 169 6.69 4.08 -2.85
C PHE A 169 6.92 3.73 -4.31
N SER A 170 5.96 4.02 -5.20
CA SER A 170 6.14 3.84 -6.64
C SER A 170 5.47 4.94 -7.47
N VAL A 171 6.13 5.33 -8.56
CA VAL A 171 5.67 6.35 -9.50
C VAL A 171 5.17 5.68 -10.77
N LYS A 172 3.85 5.48 -10.88
CA LYS A 172 3.24 4.84 -12.04
C LYS A 172 2.68 5.87 -13.01
N THR A 173 3.01 5.69 -14.29
CA THR A 173 2.50 6.51 -15.38
C THR A 173 1.52 5.68 -16.19
N PHE A 174 0.30 6.18 -16.36
CA PHE A 174 -0.71 5.59 -17.22
C PHE A 174 -0.80 6.38 -18.53
N LEU A 175 -0.88 5.65 -19.64
CA LEU A 175 -0.97 6.19 -20.98
C LEU A 175 -2.23 5.63 -21.65
N ASN A 176 -3.18 6.50 -21.96
CA ASN A 176 -4.46 6.16 -22.56
C ASN A 176 -5.02 7.41 -23.26
N ASP A 177 -5.69 7.24 -24.40
CA ASP A 177 -6.27 8.37 -25.14
C ASP A 177 -7.43 9.06 -24.39
N LEU A 178 -8.12 8.30 -23.53
CA LEU A 178 -9.18 8.80 -22.64
C LEU A 178 -8.64 9.68 -21.48
N ILE A 179 -7.32 9.77 -21.31
CA ILE A 179 -6.70 10.67 -20.33
C ILE A 179 -6.51 12.04 -20.96
N PRO A 180 -6.95 13.14 -20.33
CA PRO A 180 -6.61 14.48 -20.80
C PRO A 180 -5.09 14.67 -20.81
N GLY A 181 -4.52 14.88 -21.99
CA GLY A 181 -3.07 14.95 -22.20
C GLY A 181 -2.38 13.60 -22.48
N LYS A 182 -3.15 12.54 -22.78
CA LYS A 182 -2.73 11.15 -23.11
C LYS A 182 -1.93 10.39 -22.05
N LYS A 183 -1.28 11.10 -21.13
CA LYS A 183 -0.38 10.56 -20.13
C LYS A 183 -0.61 11.23 -18.79
N LYS A 184 -0.74 10.42 -17.73
CA LYS A 184 -0.85 10.93 -16.36
C LYS A 184 -0.08 10.07 -15.38
N THR A 185 0.71 10.73 -14.55
CA THR A 185 1.50 10.08 -13.50
C THR A 185 0.80 10.19 -12.15
N PHE A 186 0.91 9.11 -11.38
CA PHE A 186 0.41 9.02 -10.03
C PHE A 186 1.50 8.47 -9.11
N LEU A 187 1.49 8.93 -7.88
CA LEU A 187 2.33 8.43 -6.81
C LEU A 187 1.50 7.44 -6.00
N PHE A 188 2.06 6.26 -5.78
CA PHE A 188 1.49 5.19 -4.97
C PHE A 188 2.34 5.06 -3.71
N PHE A 189 1.69 5.26 -2.56
CA PHE A 189 2.23 4.92 -1.25
C PHE A 189 1.45 3.68 -0.80
N ASP A 190 2.09 2.52 -0.90
CA ASP A 190 1.51 1.23 -0.56
C ASP A 190 2.17 0.64 0.68
N GLY A 191 1.47 -0.24 1.40
CA GLY A 191 1.95 -0.83 2.64
C GLY A 191 1.92 0.12 3.84
N CYS A 192 0.98 1.07 3.90
CA CYS A 192 0.68 1.83 5.12
C CYS A 192 -0.14 0.98 6.11
N PRO A 193 -0.18 1.24 7.43
CA PRO A 193 -1.04 0.49 8.34
C PRO A 193 -2.52 0.50 7.92
N ARG A 194 -3.15 -0.68 7.92
CA ARG A 194 -4.51 -0.92 7.35
C ARG A 194 -5.60 -0.10 8.05
N ASP A 195 -5.46 0.04 9.37
CA ASP A 195 -6.47 0.64 10.24
C ASP A 195 -6.73 2.12 9.93
N LEU A 196 -5.72 2.80 9.36
CA LEU A 196 -5.71 4.26 9.19
C LEU A 196 -6.49 4.74 7.98
N GLY A 197 -6.67 3.88 6.97
CA GLY A 197 -7.37 4.18 5.73
C GLY A 197 -6.76 3.52 4.51
N GLY A 198 -7.30 3.87 3.34
CA GLY A 198 -6.76 3.40 2.07
C GLY A 198 -7.39 4.05 0.85
N THR A 199 -6.90 3.66 -0.32
CA THR A 199 -7.35 4.25 -1.59
C THR A 199 -7.93 3.19 -2.51
N ILE A 200 -9.15 3.42 -2.97
CA ILE A 200 -9.79 2.67 -4.05
C ILE A 200 -9.37 3.30 -5.38
N VAL A 201 -8.68 2.52 -6.22
CA VAL A 201 -8.34 2.93 -7.59
C VAL A 201 -9.39 2.36 -8.53
N LEU A 202 -10.08 3.24 -9.26
CA LEU A 202 -11.09 2.90 -10.27
C LEU A 202 -10.52 3.06 -11.68
N ARG A 203 -10.71 2.02 -12.51
CA ARG A 203 -10.30 1.89 -13.92
C ARG A 203 -11.51 1.51 -14.78
N GLY A 204 -11.37 1.53 -16.11
CA GLY A 204 -12.31 0.86 -17.01
C GLY A 204 -13.11 1.73 -17.98
N GLY A 205 -13.03 3.06 -17.92
CA GLY A 205 -13.85 3.89 -18.81
C GLY A 205 -13.53 5.37 -18.75
N ASP A 206 -14.48 6.16 -19.25
CA ASP A 206 -14.35 7.61 -19.43
C ASP A 206 -14.35 8.38 -18.11
N VAL A 207 -13.87 9.62 -18.17
CA VAL A 207 -13.76 10.50 -17.00
C VAL A 207 -15.12 10.79 -16.36
N ASP A 208 -16.19 10.83 -17.16
CA ASP A 208 -17.57 11.13 -16.74
C ASP A 208 -18.25 9.91 -16.15
N THR A 209 -18.14 8.75 -16.79
CA THR A 209 -18.60 7.48 -16.24
C THR A 209 -17.93 7.17 -14.90
N LEU A 210 -16.60 7.35 -14.81
CA LEU A 210 -15.87 7.21 -13.55
C LEU A 210 -16.27 8.24 -12.48
N LYS A 211 -16.80 9.41 -12.87
CA LYS A 211 -17.33 10.39 -11.91
C LYS A 211 -18.61 9.87 -11.26
N LYS A 212 -19.51 9.26 -12.04
CA LYS A 212 -20.75 8.61 -11.54
C LYS A 212 -20.40 7.42 -10.66
N ILE A 213 -19.52 6.51 -11.13
CA ILE A 213 -19.09 5.33 -10.37
C ILE A 213 -18.42 5.73 -9.06
N LYS A 214 -17.61 6.79 -9.05
CA LYS A 214 -17.01 7.31 -7.81
C LYS A 214 -18.06 7.72 -6.77
N MET A 215 -19.14 8.37 -7.19
CA MET A 215 -20.23 8.77 -6.29
C MET A 215 -20.92 7.54 -5.71
N ILE A 216 -21.26 6.57 -6.56
CA ILE A 216 -21.87 5.29 -6.15
C ILE A 216 -20.95 4.54 -5.19
N THR A 217 -19.66 4.43 -5.51
CA THR A 217 -18.66 3.74 -4.67
C THR A 217 -18.53 4.39 -3.29
N LYS A 218 -18.56 5.72 -3.23
CA LYS A 218 -18.53 6.45 -1.94
C LYS A 218 -19.77 6.18 -1.10
N PHE A 219 -20.93 6.12 -1.74
CA PHE A 219 -22.19 5.78 -1.07
C PHE A 219 -22.20 4.32 -0.60
N MET A 220 -21.81 3.39 -1.46
CA MET A 220 -21.75 1.97 -1.13
C MET A 220 -20.76 1.67 0.00
N ALA A 221 -19.62 2.36 0.06
CA ALA A 221 -18.70 2.24 1.20
C ALA A 221 -19.41 2.56 2.52
N PHE A 222 -20.16 3.68 2.56
CA PHE A 222 -20.94 4.08 3.72
C PHE A 222 -22.00 3.05 4.10
N VAL A 223 -22.78 2.55 3.14
CA VAL A 223 -23.81 1.52 3.40
C VAL A 223 -23.20 0.25 3.99
N VAL A 224 -22.12 -0.26 3.39
CA VAL A 224 -21.45 -1.49 3.85
C VAL A 224 -20.90 -1.33 5.27
N TYR A 225 -20.37 -0.15 5.61
CA TYR A 225 -19.87 0.09 6.95
C TYR A 225 -20.99 0.20 8.00
N ASN A 226 -22.09 0.88 7.69
CA ASN A 226 -23.24 0.92 8.60
C ASN A 226 -23.83 -0.47 8.82
N LEU A 227 -23.95 -1.28 7.76
CA LEU A 227 -24.39 -2.69 7.88
C LEU A 227 -23.46 -3.51 8.78
N LYS A 228 -22.15 -3.25 8.70
CA LYS A 228 -21.15 -3.86 9.60
C LYS A 228 -21.35 -3.44 11.05
N LEU A 229 -21.62 -2.16 11.32
CA LEU A 229 -21.92 -1.67 12.67
C LEU A 229 -23.22 -2.26 13.22
N GLU A 230 -24.27 -2.34 12.41
CA GLU A 230 -25.54 -2.98 12.77
C GLU A 230 -25.34 -4.46 13.10
N THR A 231 -24.50 -5.17 12.33
CA THR A 231 -24.15 -6.56 12.63
C THR A 231 -23.44 -6.69 13.98
N TYR A 232 -22.57 -5.73 14.35
CA TYR A 232 -21.95 -5.72 15.67
C TYR A 232 -22.95 -5.45 16.78
N LEU A 233 -23.88 -4.50 16.58
CA LEU A 233 -24.94 -4.21 17.54
C LEU A 233 -25.83 -5.44 17.79
N MET A 234 -26.28 -6.11 16.73
CA MET A 234 -27.10 -7.31 16.85
C MET A 234 -26.37 -8.46 17.56
N ARG A 235 -25.05 -8.61 17.34
CA ARG A 235 -24.27 -9.63 18.06
C ARG A 235 -24.19 -9.36 19.56
N ASP A 236 -24.10 -8.09 19.95
CA ASP A 236 -24.02 -7.66 21.34
C ASP A 236 -25.38 -7.83 22.06
N GLU A 237 -26.46 -7.36 21.45
CA GLU A 237 -27.82 -7.42 22.01
C GLU A 237 -28.37 -8.86 22.15
N PHE A 238 -28.12 -9.73 21.18
CA PHE A 238 -28.68 -11.09 21.18
C PHE A 238 -27.83 -12.12 21.93
N ALA A 239 -26.74 -11.72 22.61
CA ALA A 239 -25.80 -12.61 23.31
C ALA A 239 -25.46 -13.86 22.49
N MET A 240 -25.32 -13.71 21.17
CA MET A 240 -25.06 -14.81 20.26
C MET A 240 -23.67 -15.34 20.61
N SER A 241 -23.57 -16.60 21.06
CA SER A 241 -22.28 -17.20 21.45
C SER A 241 -21.25 -16.99 20.33
N PRO A 242 -20.01 -16.58 20.65
CA PRO A 242 -18.95 -16.44 19.67
C PRO A 242 -18.48 -17.84 19.28
N GLU A 243 -19.34 -18.64 18.65
CA GLU A 243 -18.88 -19.82 17.95
C GLU A 243 -17.84 -19.35 16.94
N LYS A 244 -16.71 -20.08 16.91
CA LYS A 244 -15.40 -19.78 16.31
C LYS A 244 -15.45 -19.41 14.83
N TYR A 245 -16.15 -18.35 14.48
CA TYR A 245 -16.13 -17.69 13.21
C TYR A 245 -15.21 -16.49 13.35
N ASP A 246 -13.91 -16.79 13.25
CA ASP A 246 -12.88 -15.84 12.83
C ASP A 246 -13.19 -15.23 11.43
N ASN A 247 -14.28 -15.70 10.81
CA ASN A 247 -14.79 -15.19 9.56
C ASN A 247 -15.62 -13.93 9.83
N SER A 248 -14.90 -12.81 9.74
CA SER A 248 -15.31 -11.47 9.35
C SER A 248 -16.81 -11.31 9.01
N CYS A 249 -17.36 -10.14 9.35
CA CYS A 249 -18.62 -9.58 8.85
C CYS A 249 -18.95 -9.93 7.37
N TYR A 250 -17.90 -10.19 6.57
CA TYR A 250 -17.92 -10.93 5.30
C TYR A 250 -18.91 -12.09 5.18
N HIS A 251 -18.92 -13.08 6.08
CA HIS A 251 -19.76 -14.28 5.89
C HIS A 251 -21.24 -13.97 6.09
N PHE A 252 -21.56 -13.16 7.10
CA PHE A 252 -22.94 -12.73 7.36
C PHE A 252 -23.48 -11.84 6.24
N ILE A 253 -22.73 -10.83 5.82
CA ILE A 253 -23.14 -9.94 4.73
C ILE A 253 -23.21 -10.71 3.40
N LYS A 254 -22.26 -11.61 3.11
CA LYS A 254 -22.31 -12.47 1.91
C LYS A 254 -23.52 -13.38 1.95
N LYS A 255 -23.83 -14.03 3.08
CA LYS A 255 -25.01 -14.88 3.23
C LYS A 255 -26.31 -14.09 3.04
N VAL A 256 -26.46 -12.94 3.69
CA VAL A 256 -27.64 -12.07 3.53
C VAL A 256 -27.79 -11.57 2.09
N LEU A 257 -26.70 -11.22 1.42
CA LEU A 257 -26.74 -10.82 0.00
C LEU A 257 -27.05 -12.01 -0.91
N THR A 258 -26.43 -13.18 -0.70
CA THR A 258 -26.70 -14.39 -1.49
C THR A 258 -28.14 -14.85 -1.31
N ASP A 259 -28.68 -14.84 -0.09
CA ASP A 259 -30.05 -15.26 0.20
C ASP A 259 -31.10 -14.28 -0.37
N LYS A 260 -30.82 -12.95 -0.38
CA LYS A 260 -31.75 -11.95 -0.94
C LYS A 260 -31.68 -11.80 -2.47
N TYR A 261 -30.55 -12.12 -3.09
CA TYR A 261 -30.35 -11.98 -4.55
C TYR A 261 -30.38 -13.33 -5.30
N ALA A 262 -30.70 -14.44 -4.63
CA ALA A 262 -30.85 -15.76 -5.25
C ALA A 262 -31.90 -15.82 -6.37
N HIS A 263 -32.83 -14.86 -6.44
CA HIS A 263 -33.89 -14.80 -7.45
C HIS A 263 -33.52 -14.01 -8.73
N ILE A 264 -32.29 -13.48 -8.83
CA ILE A 264 -31.82 -12.81 -10.05
C ILE A 264 -30.81 -13.72 -10.75
N ASN A 265 -31.29 -14.89 -11.20
CA ASN A 265 -30.62 -15.67 -12.21
C ASN A 265 -31.12 -15.17 -13.58
N THR A 266 -30.31 -14.39 -14.28
CA THR A 266 -30.31 -14.45 -15.74
C THR A 266 -29.12 -15.31 -16.11
N GLU A 267 -29.41 -16.59 -16.39
CA GLU A 267 -28.53 -17.47 -17.13
C GLU A 267 -28.22 -16.83 -18.50
N SER A 268 -26.94 -16.68 -18.82
CA SER A 268 -26.41 -16.86 -20.17
C SER A 268 -24.90 -17.03 -20.08
N GLU A 269 -24.49 -18.29 -20.26
CA GLU A 269 -23.20 -18.77 -20.79
C GLU A 269 -21.93 -18.50 -19.97
N LEU A 270 -21.55 -19.51 -19.17
CA LEU A 270 -20.19 -19.72 -18.71
C LEU A 270 -19.66 -21.01 -19.35
N ASP A 271 -18.64 -20.86 -20.18
CA ASP A 271 -17.80 -21.93 -20.69
C ASP A 271 -17.16 -22.73 -19.54
N GLU A 272 -17.51 -24.00 -19.46
CA GLU A 272 -16.81 -25.04 -18.69
C GLU A 272 -15.50 -25.42 -19.38
N HIS A 273 -14.46 -24.58 -19.32
CA HIS A 273 -13.10 -25.01 -19.70
C HIS A 273 -12.03 -24.12 -19.06
N PHE A 274 -11.83 -24.16 -17.74
CA PHE A 274 -10.55 -23.68 -17.17
C PHE A 274 -10.11 -24.22 -15.80
N ILE A 275 -10.90 -25.05 -15.11
CA ILE A 275 -10.50 -25.61 -13.81
C ILE A 275 -10.31 -27.12 -13.91
N ALA A 276 -9.35 -27.55 -14.75
CA ALA A 276 -8.88 -28.94 -14.76
C ALA A 276 -7.34 -29.07 -14.74
N SER A 277 -6.59 -27.96 -14.64
CA SER A 277 -5.13 -28.00 -14.77
C SER A 277 -4.32 -27.62 -13.53
N ALA A 278 -4.95 -27.37 -12.37
CA ALA A 278 -4.22 -26.78 -11.22
C ALA A 278 -4.21 -27.60 -9.92
N THR A 279 -4.76 -28.82 -9.87
CA THR A 279 -4.66 -29.68 -8.67
C THR A 279 -4.28 -31.11 -9.01
N SER A 280 -3.06 -31.28 -9.51
CA SER A 280 -2.26 -32.46 -9.17
C SER A 280 -0.97 -31.94 -8.57
N ASN A 281 -0.91 -31.97 -7.24
CA ASN A 281 0.22 -32.52 -6.49
C ASN A 281 0.06 -32.17 -5.01
N HIS A 282 0.38 -33.19 -4.21
CA HIS A 282 0.85 -33.13 -2.82
C HIS A 282 -0.12 -33.54 -1.70
N LEU A 283 0.10 -34.79 -1.29
CA LEU A 283 0.12 -35.34 0.08
C LEU A 283 -1.18 -35.76 0.80
N LEU A 284 -1.40 -37.07 0.71
CA LEU A 284 -1.64 -38.02 1.81
C LEU A 284 -1.30 -37.52 3.22
N THR A 285 -2.21 -37.68 4.20
CA THR A 285 -1.96 -38.49 5.43
C THR A 285 -3.26 -38.83 6.17
N THR A 286 -3.30 -40.04 6.77
CA THR A 286 -4.16 -40.56 7.88
C THR A 286 -5.68 -40.66 7.61
N THR A 287 -6.36 -41.81 7.73
CA THR A 287 -6.52 -42.64 8.93
C THR A 287 -6.96 -44.10 8.67
N VAL A 288 -6.74 -44.91 9.72
CA VAL A 288 -6.98 -46.33 10.00
C VAL A 288 -8.38 -46.91 9.69
N GLY A 289 -8.40 -48.08 9.03
CA GLY A 289 -9.05 -49.32 9.51
C GLY A 289 -10.47 -49.67 9.02
N ALA A 290 -10.60 -50.73 8.19
CA ALA A 290 -11.56 -51.83 8.37
C ALA A 290 -11.55 -52.84 7.18
N THR A 291 -11.39 -54.12 7.53
CA THR A 291 -11.99 -55.35 6.94
C THR A 291 -11.69 -55.78 5.49
N GLY A 292 -11.10 -56.99 5.37
CA GLY A 292 -11.77 -58.10 4.65
C GLY A 292 -11.17 -58.62 3.33
N ASN A 293 -10.56 -59.81 3.42
CA ASN A 293 -10.61 -60.95 2.49
C ASN A 293 -9.62 -61.06 1.29
N ALA A 294 -8.68 -62.00 1.48
CA ALA A 294 -8.23 -63.11 0.62
C ALA A 294 -8.31 -62.97 -0.92
N THR A 295 -7.19 -63.14 -1.62
CA THR A 295 -6.76 -64.44 -2.20
C THR A 295 -5.37 -64.34 -2.86
N THR A 296 -4.66 -65.46 -2.81
CA THR A 296 -3.38 -65.85 -3.40
C THR A 296 -3.22 -65.56 -4.90
N ILE A 297 -1.98 -65.31 -5.35
CA ILE A 297 -1.28 -66.04 -6.43
C ILE A 297 0.20 -65.63 -6.43
N ASP A 298 1.04 -66.66 -6.50
CA ASP A 298 2.50 -66.66 -6.56
C ASP A 298 3.06 -66.01 -7.84
N ASP A 299 4.29 -65.50 -7.76
CA ASP A 299 5.39 -66.00 -8.60
C ASP A 299 6.75 -65.49 -8.12
N ASN A 300 7.62 -66.45 -7.82
CA ASN A 300 9.03 -66.31 -7.50
C ASN A 300 9.83 -65.84 -8.72
N TYR A 301 10.88 -65.05 -8.50
CA TYR A 301 12.20 -65.37 -9.07
C TYR A 301 13.31 -64.90 -8.12
N SER A 302 14.25 -65.81 -7.95
CA SER A 302 15.28 -65.88 -6.91
C SER A 302 16.67 -65.45 -7.41
N ASN A 303 17.51 -65.03 -6.44
CA ASN A 303 18.99 -65.07 -6.41
C ASN A 303 19.71 -64.00 -7.28
N ILE A 304 20.81 -63.37 -6.87
CA ILE A 304 22.08 -63.93 -6.37
C ILE A 304 22.86 -62.92 -5.48
N GLU A 305 23.32 -63.41 -4.34
CA GLU A 305 24.58 -63.21 -3.58
C GLU A 305 25.51 -61.98 -3.78
N ASN A 306 25.64 -61.20 -2.68
CA ASN A 306 26.81 -61.06 -1.77
C ASN A 306 28.15 -60.36 -2.20
N PRO A 307 28.98 -59.92 -1.21
CA PRO A 307 29.63 -58.59 -1.16
C PRO A 307 31.17 -58.66 -1.08
N THR A 308 31.86 -57.52 -0.99
CA THR A 308 33.14 -57.46 -0.25
C THR A 308 33.51 -56.05 0.23
N SER A 309 34.01 -56.05 1.45
CA SER A 309 34.59 -55.01 2.30
C SER A 309 35.97 -54.52 1.85
N GLU A 310 36.37 -53.31 2.28
CA GLU A 310 37.73 -53.07 2.76
C GLU A 310 37.77 -51.88 3.75
N LEU A 311 38.39 -52.14 4.91
CA LEU A 311 38.83 -51.17 5.93
C LEU A 311 40.32 -50.86 5.68
N VAL A 312 40.83 -49.73 6.21
CA VAL A 312 42.09 -49.59 6.99
C VAL A 312 42.47 -48.10 7.18
N GLU A 313 42.57 -47.71 8.47
CA GLU A 313 43.57 -46.88 9.20
C GLU A 313 44.44 -45.82 8.47
N THR A 314 45.07 -44.79 9.06
CA THR A 314 45.19 -44.08 10.37
C THR A 314 46.06 -42.82 10.14
N GLY A 315 46.08 -41.86 11.09
CA GLY A 315 47.15 -40.85 11.29
C GLY A 315 46.61 -39.41 11.52
N LEU A 316 46.57 -38.85 12.75
CA LEU A 316 47.63 -38.13 13.51
C LEU A 316 48.33 -37.05 12.64
N THR A 317 48.43 -35.74 12.92
CA THR A 317 48.63 -35.01 14.20
C THR A 317 48.48 -33.48 14.00
N SER A 318 47.75 -32.83 14.91
CA SER A 318 48.01 -31.59 15.67
C SER A 318 48.69 -30.31 15.12
N THR A 319 48.22 -29.19 15.70
CA THR A 319 48.86 -27.88 16.00
C THR A 319 48.83 -26.82 14.87
N ASN A 320 48.58 -25.52 15.06
CA ASN A 320 48.66 -24.59 16.21
C ASN A 320 47.72 -23.37 15.91
N VAL A 321 46.86 -22.95 16.85
CA VAL A 321 47.02 -21.82 17.81
C VAL A 321 46.72 -20.41 17.24
N LYS A 322 45.68 -19.82 17.84
CA LYS A 322 45.42 -18.41 18.27
C LYS A 322 45.89 -17.29 17.33
N THR A 323 45.08 -16.28 17.03
CA THR A 323 44.41 -15.36 17.97
C THR A 323 43.36 -14.56 17.21
#